data_AF-A0A9N9UV74-F1
#
_entry.id   AF-A0A9N9UV74-F1
#
_cell.length_a   1.000
_cell.length_b   1.000
_cell.length_c   1.000
_cell.angle_alpha   90.00
_cell.angle_beta   90.00
_cell.angle_gamma   90.00
#
_symmetry.space_group_name_H-M   'P 1'
#
loop_
_entity.id
_entity.type
_entity.pdbx_description
1 polymer ?
#
loop_
_entity_poly.entity_id
_entity_poly.type
_entity_poly.pdbx_seq_one_letter_code
_entity_poly.pdbx_strand_id
1 'polypeptide(L)'
;MDEGSYRDLDRGYEDLHCCPICGVRVGPEGERPEDRPALWAHKYRACAYYQLQLSMYMDEFARLRLTEECKFIGPEPAHFYHIHPVSDTAFRVNEHLEALGVANQPAYNNRRGFVFHAHCWCILSMANGPSPIPLRRLFDVCSSLHIVGNTLHWGHDYQGLPGFSVSDNSGDAPAHGLDVSRQRDYIVACDPIHDYPAVLFGRYPDVPPAWPARAISNCRRNSDAQDPFSRLPMELILIIAAHVETTDVLKMRLATREFWPLLHDEAFWKTRFGPGSERAWLFSVYHDSEHSWLFNSFSEPEHQRWLEYGAWQPEDWRSLWRQTRPERLGPDLNNLQRVWELAEAILLILRMRPGPTENHSPLPEKADVGYWLRYHGEIQELVARAIQTGDAYRFTRGCRELYCIHSEVSKSMCRLTFYFVDMAGSRYLAGLKMTDRSGAERLMGYESSTAVEFCPYNLGRTFRGFTAGSNLRGIVGVRVHWSTHVSEWIGEAVEGGRARKIWVSRRVRYMEVGFDGFKIVKMRVHYPGTTVIDSEKEAEKYARWKARFVD
;
A
#
# COMPACT_ATOMS: atom_id res chain seq x y z
N MET A 1 24.10 -46.58 21.98
CA MET A 1 22.68 -46.32 21.68
C MET A 1 22.56 -44.82 21.65
N ASP A 2 22.54 -44.28 20.44
CA ASP A 2 22.78 -42.86 20.16
C ASP A 2 21.56 -42.00 20.47
N GLU A 3 21.81 -40.92 21.21
CA GLU A 3 20.91 -39.78 21.44
C GLU A 3 20.95 -38.80 20.26
N GLY A 4 20.55 -39.26 19.07
CA GLY A 4 20.72 -38.50 17.83
C GLY A 4 19.59 -38.63 16.83
N SER A 5 18.33 -38.30 17.19
CA SER A 5 17.25 -38.30 16.18
C SER A 5 16.06 -37.34 16.40
N TYR A 6 16.18 -36.31 17.25
CA TYR A 6 15.06 -35.37 17.51
C TYR A 6 15.31 -33.92 17.08
N ARG A 7 16.25 -33.67 16.14
CA ARG A 7 16.56 -32.32 15.62
C ARG A 7 16.27 -32.09 14.13
N ASP A 8 15.72 -33.07 13.40
CA ASP A 8 15.52 -32.95 11.94
C ASP A 8 14.08 -32.67 11.48
N LEU A 9 13.13 -32.39 12.39
CA LEU A 9 11.75 -32.06 12.00
C LEU A 9 11.45 -30.57 11.79
N ASP A 10 12.37 -29.66 12.12
CA ASP A 10 12.14 -28.20 12.01
C ASP A 10 12.70 -27.54 10.73
N ARG A 11 13.44 -28.27 9.87
CA ARG A 11 13.98 -27.69 8.61
C ARG A 11 12.95 -27.59 7.47
N GLY A 12 11.74 -28.11 7.64
CA GLY A 12 10.73 -28.15 6.57
C GLY A 12 9.86 -26.89 6.39
N TYR A 13 9.97 -25.90 7.29
CA TYR A 13 9.06 -24.74 7.34
C TYR A 13 9.66 -23.42 6.81
N GLU A 14 10.96 -23.36 6.51
CA GLU A 14 11.64 -22.09 6.15
C GLU A 14 11.27 -21.55 4.76
N ASP A 15 10.58 -22.33 3.92
CA ASP A 15 10.36 -22.02 2.51
C ASP A 15 8.96 -21.49 2.13
N LEU A 16 8.06 -21.34 3.11
CA LEU A 16 6.69 -20.92 2.83
C LEU A 16 6.57 -19.39 2.78
N HIS A 17 6.39 -18.83 1.60
CA HIS A 17 6.17 -17.40 1.36
C HIS A 17 4.74 -16.99 1.69
N CYS A 18 4.52 -15.74 2.10
CA CYS A 18 3.18 -15.18 2.30
C CYS A 18 2.81 -14.20 1.18
N CYS A 19 1.51 -14.15 0.88
CA CYS A 19 0.97 -13.20 -0.08
C CYS A 19 1.18 -11.77 0.42
N PRO A 20 1.78 -10.87 -0.36
CA PRO A 20 1.99 -9.49 0.07
C PRO A 20 0.70 -8.73 0.40
N ILE A 21 -0.46 -9.11 -0.15
CA ILE A 21 -1.73 -8.42 0.11
C ILE A 21 -2.35 -8.86 1.43
N CYS A 22 -2.60 -10.16 1.59
CA CYS A 22 -3.36 -10.68 2.72
C CYS A 22 -2.48 -11.23 3.86
N GLY A 23 -1.17 -11.38 3.67
CA GLY A 23 -0.26 -11.93 4.68
C GLY A 23 -0.40 -13.44 4.91
N VAL A 24 -1.31 -14.12 4.22
CA VAL A 24 -1.55 -15.56 4.34
C VAL A 24 -0.52 -16.34 3.51
N ARG A 25 -0.17 -17.54 3.97
CA ARG A 25 0.79 -18.42 3.29
C ARG A 25 0.34 -18.76 1.87
N VAL A 26 1.31 -18.82 0.99
CA VAL A 26 1.22 -19.26 -0.40
C VAL A 26 1.89 -20.62 -0.47
N GLY A 27 1.09 -21.69 -0.44
CA GLY A 27 1.51 -23.08 -0.61
C GLY A 27 0.50 -24.06 -0.01
N PRO A 28 0.53 -25.36 -0.37
CA PRO A 28 -0.26 -26.34 0.34
C PRO A 28 0.17 -26.45 1.80
N GLU A 29 -0.78 -26.32 2.72
CA GLU A 29 -0.65 -26.88 4.06
C GLU A 29 -0.57 -28.40 3.92
N GLY A 30 0.31 -29.04 4.71
CA GLY A 30 0.50 -30.49 4.65
C GLY A 30 -0.83 -31.22 4.79
N GLU A 31 -1.04 -32.22 3.94
CA GLU A 31 -2.23 -33.07 3.85
C GLU A 31 -2.78 -33.45 5.24
N ARG A 32 -3.85 -32.78 5.68
CA ARG A 32 -4.86 -33.36 6.56
C ARG A 32 -6.20 -33.27 5.83
N PRO A 33 -6.66 -34.37 5.21
CA PRO A 33 -7.81 -34.37 4.30
C PRO A 33 -9.18 -34.11 4.93
N GLU A 34 -9.26 -33.86 6.25
CA GLU A 34 -10.53 -33.93 6.99
C GLU A 34 -11.06 -32.56 7.46
N ASP A 35 -10.22 -31.52 7.42
CA ASP A 35 -10.59 -30.15 7.75
C ASP A 35 -10.35 -29.27 6.52
N ARG A 36 -11.42 -28.94 5.76
CA ARG A 36 -11.41 -28.16 4.50
C ARG A 36 -10.17 -27.24 4.35
N PRO A 37 -9.09 -27.67 3.66
CA PRO A 37 -8.01 -26.77 3.34
C PRO A 37 -8.44 -25.98 2.11
N ALA A 38 -8.73 -24.70 2.32
CA ALA A 38 -8.78 -23.60 1.38
C ALA A 38 -8.22 -23.89 -0.05
N LEU A 39 -9.02 -24.50 -0.94
CA LEU A 39 -8.69 -24.69 -2.37
C LEU A 39 -8.21 -23.38 -3.06
N TRP A 40 -8.72 -22.24 -2.59
CA TRP A 40 -8.37 -20.90 -3.06
C TRP A 40 -6.91 -20.51 -2.79
N ALA A 41 -6.35 -21.03 -1.69
CA ALA A 41 -4.99 -20.78 -1.28
C ALA A 41 -3.98 -21.58 -2.11
N HIS A 42 -4.40 -22.33 -3.15
CA HIS A 42 -3.54 -23.10 -4.05
C HIS A 42 -3.41 -22.50 -5.47
N LYS A 43 -4.18 -21.46 -5.80
CA LYS A 43 -4.06 -20.72 -7.06
C LYS A 43 -3.29 -19.42 -6.82
N TYR A 44 -2.24 -19.19 -7.62
CA TYR A 44 -1.35 -18.05 -7.42
C TYR A 44 -1.03 -17.31 -8.71
N ARG A 45 -0.69 -16.04 -8.54
CA ARG A 45 -0.09 -15.22 -9.58
C ARG A 45 1.24 -14.64 -9.08
N ALA A 46 2.20 -14.42 -9.96
CA ALA A 46 3.46 -13.81 -9.58
C ALA A 46 3.79 -12.57 -10.39
N CYS A 47 4.08 -11.46 -9.70
CA CYS A 47 4.64 -10.27 -10.31
C CYS A 47 6.15 -10.44 -10.40
N ALA A 48 6.67 -10.64 -11.60
CA ALA A 48 8.07 -10.96 -11.83
C ALA A 48 8.78 -9.93 -12.70
N TYR A 49 10.06 -9.74 -12.41
CA TYR A 49 10.99 -8.95 -13.21
C TYR A 49 11.98 -9.88 -13.90
N TYR A 50 12.13 -9.72 -15.22
CA TYR A 50 13.08 -10.47 -16.03
C TYR A 50 14.26 -9.60 -16.42
N GLN A 51 15.43 -9.87 -15.83
CA GLN A 51 16.61 -9.01 -15.97
C GLN A 51 17.12 -8.93 -17.41
N LEU A 52 17.09 -10.02 -18.17
CA LEU A 52 17.64 -10.07 -19.53
C LEU A 52 16.86 -9.21 -20.53
N GLN A 53 15.55 -9.04 -20.34
CA GLN A 53 14.70 -8.27 -21.24
C GLN A 53 14.21 -6.95 -20.63
N LEU A 54 14.62 -6.63 -19.40
CA LEU A 54 14.13 -5.49 -18.63
C LEU A 54 12.58 -5.42 -18.58
N SER A 55 11.90 -6.57 -18.69
CA SER A 55 10.45 -6.66 -18.80
C SER A 55 9.80 -7.11 -17.50
N MET A 56 8.51 -6.81 -17.36
CA MET A 56 7.68 -7.22 -16.22
C MET A 56 6.43 -7.92 -16.72
N TYR A 57 6.05 -8.99 -16.03
CA TYR A 57 4.88 -9.79 -16.38
C TYR A 57 4.17 -10.32 -15.13
N MET A 58 2.95 -10.81 -15.34
CA MET A 58 2.10 -11.41 -14.32
C MET A 58 1.51 -12.70 -14.89
N ASP A 59 1.94 -13.85 -14.35
CA ASP A 59 1.49 -15.17 -14.81
C ASP A 59 0.94 -16.03 -13.67
N GLU A 60 0.20 -17.07 -14.03
CA GLU A 60 -0.23 -18.14 -13.11
C GLU A 60 0.89 -19.13 -12.87
N PHE A 61 1.06 -19.58 -11.63
CA PHE A 61 2.15 -20.48 -11.26
C PHE A 61 1.63 -21.73 -10.53
N ALA A 62 2.21 -22.87 -10.87
CA ALA A 62 2.14 -24.09 -10.07
C ALA A 62 3.39 -24.21 -9.18
N ARG A 63 3.28 -24.90 -8.04
CA ARG A 63 4.43 -25.19 -7.18
C ARG A 63 4.89 -26.62 -7.41
N LEU A 64 6.20 -26.82 -7.61
CA LEU A 64 6.82 -28.14 -7.67
C LEU A 64 7.83 -28.26 -6.54
N ARG A 65 7.66 -29.29 -5.69
CA ARG A 65 8.58 -29.59 -4.59
C ARG A 65 9.56 -30.65 -5.08
N LEU A 66 10.66 -30.23 -5.70
CA LEU A 66 11.80 -31.11 -5.97
C LEU A 66 12.92 -30.71 -5.02
N THR A 67 13.16 -31.50 -3.97
CA THR A 67 14.17 -31.31 -2.91
C THR A 67 13.94 -30.06 -2.03
N GLU A 68 14.81 -29.82 -1.05
CA GLU A 68 14.70 -28.85 0.07
C GLU A 68 14.48 -27.37 -0.36
N GLU A 69 14.32 -27.06 -1.65
CA GLU A 69 14.03 -25.73 -2.18
C GLU A 69 12.64 -25.67 -2.83
N CYS A 70 11.76 -24.79 -2.34
CA CYS A 70 10.45 -24.58 -2.93
C CYS A 70 10.51 -23.66 -4.15
N LYS A 71 10.20 -24.20 -5.34
CA LYS A 71 10.21 -23.49 -6.63
C LYS A 71 8.80 -23.28 -7.17
N PHE A 72 8.52 -22.06 -7.63
CA PHE A 72 7.31 -21.72 -8.38
C PHE A 72 7.61 -21.79 -9.87
N ILE A 73 6.77 -22.48 -10.63
CA ILE A 73 6.92 -22.69 -12.07
C ILE A 73 5.69 -22.14 -12.80
N GLY A 74 5.94 -21.30 -13.80
CA GLY A 74 4.91 -20.72 -14.66
C GLY A 74 4.87 -21.37 -16.04
N PRO A 75 3.83 -21.08 -16.84
CA PRO A 75 3.77 -21.42 -18.26
C PRO A 75 4.82 -20.64 -19.07
N GLU A 76 5.08 -21.08 -20.31
CA GLU A 76 6.09 -20.48 -21.20
C GLU A 76 5.71 -19.03 -21.58
N PRO A 77 6.67 -18.08 -21.68
CA PRO A 77 6.40 -16.64 -21.80
C PRO A 77 5.80 -16.19 -23.14
N ALA A 78 5.43 -17.12 -24.01
CA ALA A 78 4.90 -16.81 -25.34
C ALA A 78 3.52 -16.14 -25.30
N HIS A 79 2.86 -16.09 -24.14
CA HIS A 79 1.52 -15.51 -23.98
C HIS A 79 1.58 -14.10 -23.35
N PHE A 80 2.15 -13.15 -24.09
CA PHE A 80 2.01 -11.72 -23.77
C PHE A 80 0.53 -11.32 -23.87
N TYR A 81 -0.15 -11.06 -22.74
CA TYR A 81 -1.46 -10.38 -22.63
C TYR A 81 -2.60 -10.79 -23.59
N HIS A 82 -2.51 -11.94 -24.28
CA HIS A 82 -3.60 -12.47 -25.08
C HIS A 82 -4.37 -13.46 -24.21
N ILE A 83 -5.42 -12.92 -23.59
CA ILE A 83 -6.49 -13.69 -22.97
C ILE A 83 -7.08 -14.62 -24.05
N HIS A 84 -6.66 -15.87 -24.04
CA HIS A 84 -7.40 -16.97 -24.63
C HIS A 84 -7.61 -18.04 -23.56
N PRO A 85 -8.82 -18.60 -23.45
CA PRO A 85 -9.09 -19.67 -22.50
C PRO A 85 -8.29 -20.90 -22.96
N VAL A 86 -7.27 -21.27 -22.20
CA VAL A 86 -6.58 -22.53 -22.44
C VAL A 86 -7.40 -23.61 -21.74
N SER A 87 -8.07 -24.41 -22.56
CA SER A 87 -8.88 -25.55 -22.14
C SER A 87 -8.09 -26.55 -21.30
N ASP A 88 -8.82 -27.21 -20.43
CA ASP A 88 -8.46 -28.15 -19.36
C ASP A 88 -7.76 -29.46 -19.81
N THR A 89 -6.85 -29.40 -20.78
CA THR A 89 -6.16 -30.58 -21.32
C THR A 89 -4.70 -30.58 -20.92
N ALA A 90 -4.40 -31.35 -19.87
CA ALA A 90 -3.11 -31.96 -19.55
C ALA A 90 -1.89 -31.05 -19.76
N PHE A 91 -1.39 -30.46 -18.67
CA PHE A 91 0.00 -30.00 -18.57
C PHE A 91 0.94 -31.15 -18.98
N ARG A 92 1.33 -31.18 -20.25
CA ARG A 92 2.48 -31.95 -20.69
C ARG A 92 3.69 -31.24 -20.11
N VAL A 93 4.17 -31.79 -19.00
CA VAL A 93 5.40 -31.38 -18.32
C VAL A 93 6.56 -31.55 -19.30
N ASN A 94 6.88 -30.48 -20.02
CA ASN A 94 8.14 -30.37 -20.76
C ASN A 94 9.24 -29.96 -19.76
N GLU A 95 10.41 -30.55 -19.90
CA GLU A 95 11.59 -30.46 -19.00
C GLU A 95 12.29 -29.07 -18.99
N HIS A 96 11.60 -27.99 -19.36
CA HIS A 96 12.08 -26.61 -19.38
C HIS A 96 11.28 -25.69 -18.45
N LEU A 97 11.08 -26.14 -17.22
CA LEU A 97 10.30 -25.41 -16.21
C LEU A 97 11.03 -24.12 -15.83
N GLU A 98 10.45 -22.97 -16.19
CA GLU A 98 10.99 -21.64 -15.87
C GLU A 98 10.67 -21.27 -14.43
N ALA A 99 11.55 -21.66 -13.50
CA ALA A 99 11.34 -21.35 -12.10
C ALA A 99 11.57 -19.86 -11.77
N LEU A 100 10.94 -19.40 -10.70
CA LEU A 100 11.01 -18.02 -10.21
C LEU A 100 11.65 -17.95 -8.82
N GLY A 101 12.61 -17.05 -8.64
CA GLY A 101 13.10 -16.68 -7.31
C GLY A 101 12.09 -15.80 -6.58
N VAL A 102 11.56 -16.24 -5.44
CA VAL A 102 10.51 -15.50 -4.72
C VAL A 102 11.07 -14.70 -3.55
N ALA A 103 10.68 -13.43 -3.49
CA ALA A 103 10.94 -12.54 -2.37
C ALA A 103 12.43 -12.44 -1.97
N ASN A 104 12.84 -13.17 -0.93
CA ASN A 104 14.22 -13.23 -0.41
C ASN A 104 15.11 -14.29 -1.09
N GLN A 105 14.57 -15.09 -1.99
CA GLN A 105 15.36 -16.09 -2.72
C GLN A 105 16.21 -15.42 -3.82
N PRO A 106 17.35 -16.02 -4.20
CA PRO A 106 18.11 -15.64 -5.39
C PRO A 106 17.23 -15.64 -6.63
N ALA A 107 17.57 -14.80 -7.62
CA ALA A 107 16.92 -14.89 -8.92
C ALA A 107 17.16 -16.30 -9.51
N TYR A 108 16.08 -16.95 -9.95
CA TYR A 108 16.18 -18.21 -10.66
C TYR A 108 16.02 -17.93 -12.15
N ASN A 109 16.93 -18.41 -13.00
CA ASN A 109 16.92 -18.11 -14.43
C ASN A 109 16.74 -16.60 -14.74
N ASN A 110 17.41 -15.72 -13.98
CA ASN A 110 17.31 -14.26 -14.09
C ASN A 110 15.92 -13.68 -13.82
N ARG A 111 15.06 -14.44 -13.12
CA ARG A 111 13.70 -14.06 -12.74
C ARG A 111 13.57 -13.97 -11.23
N ARG A 112 13.01 -12.85 -10.77
CA ARG A 112 12.66 -12.62 -9.37
C ARG A 112 11.28 -11.99 -9.27
N GLY A 113 10.51 -12.37 -8.27
CA GLY A 113 9.16 -11.83 -8.11
C GLY A 113 8.56 -11.98 -6.73
N PHE A 114 7.31 -11.56 -6.64
CA PHE A 114 6.44 -11.71 -5.47
C PHE A 114 5.21 -12.49 -5.88
N VAL A 115 4.78 -13.44 -5.03
CA VAL A 115 3.65 -14.32 -5.31
C VAL A 115 2.43 -13.89 -4.51
N PHE A 116 1.27 -13.89 -5.16
CA PHE A 116 -0.01 -13.47 -4.63
C PHE A 116 -1.02 -14.60 -4.77
N HIS A 117 -1.99 -14.73 -3.86
CA HIS A 117 -3.17 -15.55 -4.14
C HIS A 117 -3.93 -14.96 -5.32
N ALA A 118 -4.40 -15.83 -6.22
CA ALA A 118 -5.18 -15.39 -7.39
C ALA A 118 -6.41 -14.57 -6.98
N HIS A 119 -7.04 -14.93 -5.86
CA HIS A 119 -8.24 -14.26 -5.34
C HIS A 119 -7.88 -12.90 -4.71
N CYS A 120 -6.78 -12.78 -3.97
CA CYS A 120 -6.28 -11.48 -3.49
C CYS A 120 -5.88 -10.55 -4.66
N TRP A 121 -5.33 -11.10 -5.74
CA TRP A 121 -5.06 -10.33 -6.96
C TRP A 121 -6.33 -9.82 -7.63
N CYS A 122 -7.37 -10.66 -7.71
CA CYS A 122 -8.69 -10.24 -8.19
C CYS A 122 -9.23 -9.07 -7.36
N ILE A 123 -9.23 -9.18 -6.03
CA ILE A 123 -9.66 -8.09 -5.12
C ILE A 123 -8.84 -6.81 -5.35
N LEU A 124 -7.51 -6.89 -5.43
CA LEU A 124 -6.66 -5.73 -5.70
C LEU A 124 -7.01 -5.07 -7.04
N SER A 125 -7.28 -5.88 -8.06
CA SER A 125 -7.62 -5.39 -9.40
C SER A 125 -9.00 -4.73 -9.42
N MET A 126 -9.98 -5.34 -8.74
CA MET A 126 -11.33 -4.78 -8.54
C MET A 126 -11.28 -3.45 -7.80
N ALA A 127 -10.51 -3.36 -6.71
CA ALA A 127 -10.32 -2.14 -5.96
C ALA A 127 -9.58 -1.06 -6.76
N ASN A 128 -8.70 -1.45 -7.69
CA ASN A 128 -8.02 -0.49 -8.56
C ASN A 128 -8.95 0.15 -9.59
N GLY A 129 -10.01 -0.57 -9.99
CA GLY A 129 -10.93 -0.18 -11.05
C GLY A 129 -10.50 -0.73 -12.42
N PRO A 130 -10.95 -0.12 -13.53
CA PRO A 130 -10.75 -0.67 -14.87
C PRO A 130 -9.29 -0.60 -15.34
N SER A 131 -8.48 0.26 -14.71
CA SER A 131 -7.07 0.39 -15.02
C SER A 131 -6.28 -0.85 -14.57
N PRO A 132 -5.32 -1.33 -15.37
CA PRO A 132 -4.43 -2.41 -14.95
C PRO A 132 -3.55 -1.97 -13.77
N ILE A 133 -3.18 -2.93 -12.92
CA ILE A 133 -2.22 -2.70 -11.85
C ILE A 133 -0.84 -2.37 -12.46
N PRO A 134 -0.18 -1.26 -12.05
CA PRO A 134 1.13 -0.91 -12.56
C PRO A 134 2.20 -1.88 -12.00
N LEU A 135 2.46 -2.99 -12.70
CA LEU A 135 3.39 -4.06 -12.27
C LEU A 135 4.77 -3.50 -11.90
N ARG A 136 5.34 -2.69 -12.81
CA ARG A 136 6.20 -1.53 -12.56
C ARG A 136 6.45 -1.20 -11.07
N ARG A 137 5.45 -0.44 -10.64
CA ARG A 137 5.31 0.21 -9.34
C ARG A 137 5.17 -0.81 -8.23
N LEU A 138 4.35 -1.84 -8.43
CA LEU A 138 4.09 -2.87 -7.42
C LEU A 138 5.36 -3.61 -7.03
N PHE A 139 6.19 -3.98 -8.01
CA PHE A 139 7.47 -4.65 -7.75
C PHE A 139 8.45 -3.75 -7.02
N ASP A 140 8.59 -2.48 -7.41
CA ASP A 140 9.46 -1.54 -6.72
C ASP A 140 9.00 -1.31 -5.26
N VAL A 141 7.68 -1.19 -5.03
CA VAL A 141 7.09 -1.09 -3.69
C VAL A 141 7.40 -2.32 -2.85
N CYS A 142 7.10 -3.52 -3.35
CA CYS A 142 7.38 -4.77 -2.64
C CYS A 142 8.89 -4.94 -2.37
N SER A 143 9.73 -4.57 -3.33
CA SER A 143 11.20 -4.61 -3.19
C SER A 143 11.76 -3.65 -2.15
N SER A 144 10.96 -2.67 -1.72
CA SER A 144 11.35 -1.65 -0.74
C SER A 144 10.98 -2.01 0.69
N LEU A 145 10.18 -3.06 0.87
CA LEU A 145 9.67 -3.50 2.15
C LEU A 145 10.53 -4.64 2.67
N HIS A 146 10.84 -4.59 3.96
CA HIS A 146 11.61 -5.65 4.59
C HIS A 146 10.70 -6.87 4.80
N ILE A 147 11.32 -8.04 4.84
CA ILE A 147 10.63 -9.31 5.02
C ILE A 147 10.96 -9.82 6.42
N VAL A 148 9.93 -10.04 7.22
CA VAL A 148 10.03 -10.61 8.57
C VAL A 148 9.47 -12.03 8.51
N GLY A 149 10.30 -13.01 8.89
CA GLY A 149 10.04 -14.41 8.53
C GLY A 149 9.96 -14.55 7.01
N ASN A 150 8.76 -14.84 6.50
CA ASN A 150 8.48 -14.99 5.07
C ASN A 150 7.37 -14.06 4.58
N THR A 151 7.11 -12.97 5.31
CA THR A 151 6.04 -12.02 4.99
C THR A 151 6.59 -10.61 4.81
N LEU A 152 6.04 -9.93 3.81
CA LEU A 152 6.39 -8.58 3.47
C LEU A 152 5.83 -7.60 4.52
N HIS A 153 6.69 -6.78 5.12
CA HIS A 153 6.28 -5.97 6.25
C HIS A 153 5.86 -4.56 5.82
N TRP A 154 4.56 -4.39 5.52
CA TRP A 154 3.93 -3.09 5.29
C TRP A 154 3.82 -2.22 6.55
N GLY A 155 4.23 -2.75 7.70
CA GLY A 155 4.18 -2.03 8.96
C GLY A 155 2.91 -2.24 9.78
N HIS A 156 1.86 -2.79 9.19
CA HIS A 156 0.67 -3.26 9.92
C HIS A 156 0.72 -4.78 10.11
N ASP A 157 -0.11 -5.28 11.02
CA ASP A 157 -0.24 -6.70 11.37
C ASP A 157 -1.24 -7.46 10.47
N TYR A 158 -1.42 -6.99 9.23
CA TYR A 158 -2.44 -7.51 8.30
C TYR A 158 -3.86 -7.61 8.90
N GLN A 159 -4.21 -6.60 9.71
CA GLN A 159 -5.45 -6.51 10.50
C GLN A 159 -5.55 -7.61 11.57
N GLY A 160 -4.46 -7.82 12.28
CA GLY A 160 -4.43 -8.65 13.47
C GLY A 160 -4.13 -10.13 13.24
N LEU A 161 -3.43 -10.47 12.15
CA LEU A 161 -2.92 -11.83 11.93
C LEU A 161 -2.05 -12.29 13.11
N PRO A 162 -2.34 -13.44 13.72
CA PRO A 162 -1.51 -13.99 14.79
C PRO A 162 -0.07 -14.22 14.33
N GLY A 163 0.89 -13.83 15.17
CA GLY A 163 2.33 -13.91 14.85
C GLY A 163 2.95 -12.62 14.31
N PHE A 164 2.15 -11.57 14.05
CA PHE A 164 2.63 -10.23 13.68
C PHE A 164 2.42 -9.24 14.82
N SER A 165 3.40 -9.09 15.71
CA SER A 165 3.42 -7.97 16.66
C SER A 165 4.10 -6.75 16.03
N VAL A 166 3.40 -5.63 15.93
CA VAL A 166 3.91 -4.34 15.41
C VAL A 166 4.91 -3.65 16.36
N SER A 167 5.34 -4.32 17.44
CA SER A 167 6.18 -3.68 18.45
C SER A 167 7.65 -3.58 18.00
N ASP A 168 8.00 -2.42 17.44
CA ASP A 168 9.38 -1.90 17.41
C ASP A 168 9.84 -1.42 18.81
N ASN A 169 9.00 -1.57 19.85
CA ASN A 169 9.34 -1.33 21.25
C ASN A 169 9.42 -2.64 22.03
N SER A 170 10.52 -2.81 22.74
CA SER A 170 10.79 -3.87 23.70
C SER A 170 9.70 -4.00 24.77
N GLY A 171 9.19 -5.22 24.96
CA GLY A 171 8.54 -5.66 26.19
C GLY A 171 7.02 -5.42 26.24
N ASP A 172 6.31 -6.47 26.61
CA ASP A 172 4.91 -6.49 27.09
C ASP A 172 3.78 -6.38 26.05
N ALA A 173 3.48 -7.51 25.41
CA ALA A 173 2.11 -7.81 25.01
C ALA A 173 1.44 -8.67 26.11
N PRO A 174 0.34 -8.22 26.76
CA PRO A 174 -0.33 -8.98 27.81
C PRO A 174 -1.05 -10.20 27.22
N ALA A 175 -0.93 -11.32 27.93
CA ALA A 175 -1.43 -12.64 27.58
C ALA A 175 -2.97 -12.78 27.66
N HIS A 176 -3.73 -11.92 26.98
CA HIS A 176 -5.18 -12.06 26.79
C HIS A 176 -5.55 -12.66 25.41
N GLY A 177 -4.59 -13.22 24.67
CA GLY A 177 -4.67 -13.41 23.22
C GLY A 177 -5.07 -14.79 22.67
N LEU A 178 -5.41 -15.80 23.47
CA LEU A 178 -5.61 -17.17 22.94
C LEU A 178 -6.95 -17.36 22.19
N ASP A 179 -8.04 -16.71 22.61
CA ASP A 179 -9.38 -16.91 22.01
C ASP A 179 -9.58 -16.04 20.76
N VAL A 180 -9.11 -14.78 20.81
CA VAL A 180 -9.11 -13.86 19.66
C VAL A 180 -8.21 -14.36 18.53
N SER A 181 -7.10 -15.03 18.85
CA SER A 181 -6.21 -15.64 17.84
C SER A 181 -6.94 -16.71 17.03
N ARG A 182 -7.64 -17.64 17.70
CA ARG A 182 -8.34 -18.75 17.03
C ARG A 182 -9.47 -18.29 16.11
N GLN A 183 -10.25 -17.30 16.54
CA GLN A 183 -11.31 -16.73 15.69
C GLN A 183 -10.74 -16.04 14.45
N ARG A 184 -9.58 -15.37 14.58
CA ARG A 184 -8.90 -14.73 13.45
C ARG A 184 -8.25 -15.74 12.51
N ASP A 185 -7.64 -16.80 13.05
CA ASP A 185 -7.09 -17.91 12.25
C ASP A 185 -8.19 -18.53 11.35
N TYR A 186 -9.41 -18.67 11.89
CA TYR A 186 -10.57 -19.16 11.14
C TYR A 186 -11.03 -18.20 10.03
N ILE A 187 -11.13 -16.89 10.30
CA ILE A 187 -11.50 -15.88 9.29
C ILE A 187 -10.49 -15.88 8.12
N VAL A 188 -9.21 -16.00 8.44
CA VAL A 188 -8.12 -15.88 7.47
C VAL A 188 -8.02 -17.11 6.56
N ALA A 189 -8.43 -18.28 7.06
CA ALA A 189 -8.50 -19.52 6.29
C ALA A 189 -9.67 -19.53 5.29
N CYS A 190 -10.73 -18.76 5.54
CA CYS A 190 -11.86 -18.63 4.63
C CYS A 190 -11.46 -18.01 3.30
N ASP A 191 -12.06 -18.46 2.20
CA ASP A 191 -11.85 -17.83 0.91
C ASP A 191 -12.53 -16.45 0.90
N PRO A 192 -11.81 -15.34 0.63
CA PRO A 192 -12.46 -14.04 0.53
C PRO A 192 -13.45 -13.91 -0.64
N ILE A 193 -13.41 -14.79 -1.64
CA ILE A 193 -14.23 -14.71 -2.86
C ILE A 193 -15.24 -15.89 -2.95
N HIS A 194 -15.09 -16.98 -2.20
CA HIS A 194 -16.00 -18.13 -2.31
C HIS A 194 -17.36 -17.88 -1.62
N ASP A 195 -18.44 -18.21 -2.33
CA ASP A 195 -19.81 -18.45 -1.83
C ASP A 195 -20.49 -17.28 -1.09
N TYR A 196 -19.83 -16.14 -0.94
CA TYR A 196 -20.44 -14.96 -0.32
C TYR A 196 -21.67 -14.43 -1.06
N PRO A 197 -21.78 -14.52 -2.41
CA PRO A 197 -23.02 -14.14 -3.09
C PRO A 197 -24.17 -15.05 -2.65
N ALA A 198 -23.98 -16.38 -2.60
CA ALA A 198 -24.99 -17.32 -2.12
C ALA A 198 -25.39 -17.07 -0.66
N VAL A 199 -24.42 -16.73 0.22
CA VAL A 199 -24.67 -16.35 1.62
C VAL A 199 -25.49 -15.07 1.72
N LEU A 200 -25.25 -14.09 0.86
CA LEU A 200 -26.02 -12.84 0.82
C LEU A 200 -27.42 -13.05 0.23
N PHE A 201 -27.55 -13.87 -0.82
CA PHE A 201 -28.83 -14.14 -1.48
C PHE A 201 -29.76 -15.00 -0.62
N GLY A 202 -29.24 -15.99 0.11
CA GLY A 202 -30.04 -16.83 0.99
C GLY A 202 -30.55 -16.14 2.27
N ARG A 203 -30.06 -14.93 2.58
CA ARG A 203 -30.48 -14.13 3.76
C ARG A 203 -31.50 -13.05 3.41
N TYR A 204 -31.89 -12.95 2.15
CA TYR A 204 -32.83 -11.94 1.69
C TYR A 204 -34.28 -12.30 2.06
N PRO A 205 -35.02 -11.44 2.79
CA PRO A 205 -36.43 -11.69 3.02
C PRO A 205 -37.24 -11.50 1.74
N ASP A 206 -38.18 -12.41 1.45
CA ASP A 206 -39.09 -12.36 0.28
C ASP A 206 -40.00 -11.12 0.24
N VAL A 207 -40.07 -10.34 1.32
CA VAL A 207 -40.98 -9.20 1.44
C VAL A 207 -40.29 -8.02 2.14
N PRO A 208 -40.12 -6.88 1.46
CA PRO A 208 -39.69 -5.63 2.11
C PRO A 208 -40.72 -5.22 3.18
N PRO A 209 -40.31 -4.75 4.37
CA PRO A 209 -41.25 -4.28 5.37
C PRO A 209 -42.07 -3.09 4.83
N ALA A 210 -43.39 -3.26 4.74
CA ALA A 210 -44.30 -2.22 4.30
C ALA A 210 -44.19 -0.97 5.20
N TRP A 211 -43.88 0.19 4.63
CA TRP A 211 -43.67 1.41 5.39
C TRP A 211 -44.90 2.34 5.39
N PRO A 212 -45.28 2.95 6.53
CA PRO A 212 -46.43 3.84 6.60
C PRO A 212 -46.15 5.16 5.85
N ALA A 213 -46.79 5.34 4.69
CA ALA A 213 -46.76 6.55 3.85
C ALA A 213 -47.06 7.86 4.63
N ARG A 214 -47.71 7.76 5.80
CA ARG A 214 -48.04 8.89 6.68
C ARG A 214 -46.82 9.58 7.32
N ALA A 215 -45.66 8.93 7.44
CA ALA A 215 -44.47 9.53 8.05
C ALA A 215 -43.82 10.60 7.15
N ILE A 216 -43.81 10.39 5.83
CA ILE A 216 -43.14 11.28 4.85
C ILE A 216 -43.89 12.60 4.67
N SER A 217 -45.24 12.55 4.69
CA SER A 217 -46.10 13.73 4.52
C SER A 217 -46.02 14.75 5.69
N ASN A 218 -45.60 14.30 6.88
CA ASN A 218 -45.47 15.16 8.07
C ASN A 218 -44.07 15.78 8.23
N CYS A 219 -43.06 15.28 7.50
CA CYS A 219 -41.71 15.84 7.53
C CYS A 219 -41.58 17.15 6.76
N ARG A 220 -42.33 17.32 5.65
CA ARG A 220 -42.25 18.51 4.78
C ARG A 220 -42.98 19.76 5.29
N ARG A 221 -43.81 19.65 6.34
CA ARG A 221 -44.73 20.74 6.74
C ARG A 221 -44.17 21.78 7.71
N ASN A 222 -43.01 21.53 8.32
CA ASN A 222 -42.31 22.47 9.21
C ASN A 222 -40.81 22.47 8.88
N SER A 223 -40.43 23.11 7.79
CA SER A 223 -39.04 23.48 7.51
C SER A 223 -38.70 24.72 8.32
N ASP A 224 -37.66 24.66 9.14
CA ASP A 224 -37.21 25.81 9.92
C ASP A 224 -36.49 26.79 8.97
N ALA A 225 -36.89 28.06 8.96
CA ALA A 225 -36.37 29.05 8.00
C ALA A 225 -34.86 29.33 8.18
N GLN A 226 -34.27 28.86 9.29
CA GLN A 226 -32.85 28.94 9.61
C GLN A 226 -32.04 27.71 9.18
N ASP A 227 -32.66 26.60 8.79
CA ASP A 227 -31.92 25.41 8.35
C ASP A 227 -31.31 25.67 6.96
N PRO A 228 -29.98 25.65 6.80
CA PRO A 228 -29.33 25.88 5.51
C PRO A 228 -29.66 24.80 4.47
N PHE A 229 -29.98 23.58 4.89
CA PHE A 229 -30.34 22.47 4.00
C PHE A 229 -31.76 22.59 3.45
N SER A 230 -32.64 23.35 4.11
CA SER A 230 -34.03 23.57 3.65
C SER A 230 -34.11 24.25 2.27
N ARG A 231 -33.01 24.92 1.86
CA ARG A 231 -32.88 25.62 0.57
C ARG A 231 -32.35 24.73 -0.54
N LEU A 232 -31.87 23.52 -0.20
CA LEU A 232 -31.31 22.60 -1.18
C LEU A 232 -32.41 21.68 -1.73
N PRO A 233 -32.43 21.44 -3.05
CA PRO A 233 -33.27 20.41 -3.64
C PRO A 233 -32.76 19.02 -3.20
N MET A 234 -33.65 18.02 -3.22
CA MET A 234 -33.38 16.68 -2.67
C MET A 234 -32.20 16.00 -3.37
N GLU A 235 -31.99 16.29 -4.65
CA GLU A 235 -30.89 15.78 -5.47
C GLU A 235 -29.53 16.24 -4.93
N LEU A 236 -29.42 17.49 -4.48
CA LEU A 236 -28.19 17.99 -3.85
C LEU A 236 -27.99 17.40 -2.46
N ILE A 237 -29.08 17.21 -1.70
CA ILE A 237 -29.02 16.52 -0.40
C ILE A 237 -28.55 15.08 -0.57
N LEU A 238 -29.03 14.38 -1.61
CA LEU A 238 -28.60 13.03 -1.95
C LEU A 238 -27.12 12.99 -2.36
N ILE A 239 -26.65 13.93 -3.18
CA ILE A 239 -25.23 14.03 -3.55
C ILE A 239 -24.35 14.27 -2.32
N ILE A 240 -24.74 15.18 -1.43
CA ILE A 240 -24.03 15.42 -0.17
C ILE A 240 -23.99 14.12 0.64
N ALA A 241 -25.14 13.48 0.83
CA ALA A 241 -25.24 12.26 1.61
C ALA A 241 -24.48 11.08 0.98
N ALA A 242 -24.33 11.03 -0.34
CA ALA A 242 -23.51 10.04 -1.04
C ALA A 242 -22.02 10.12 -0.66
N HIS A 243 -21.53 11.30 -0.26
CA HIS A 243 -20.12 11.55 0.10
C HIS A 243 -19.86 11.56 1.61
N VAL A 244 -20.87 11.31 2.44
CA VAL A 244 -20.79 11.31 3.91
C VAL A 244 -21.02 9.90 4.42
N GLU A 245 -20.32 9.51 5.49
CA GLU A 245 -20.56 8.22 6.15
C GLU A 245 -22.03 8.07 6.57
N THR A 246 -22.57 6.86 6.45
CA THR A 246 -23.94 6.52 6.85
C THR A 246 -24.18 6.84 8.31
N THR A 247 -23.21 6.62 9.19
CA THR A 247 -23.27 6.99 10.61
C THR A 247 -23.59 8.47 10.80
N ASP A 248 -22.91 9.33 10.04
CA ASP A 248 -23.09 10.77 10.11
C ASP A 248 -24.35 11.25 9.39
N VAL A 249 -24.76 10.63 8.28
CA VAL A 249 -26.07 10.88 7.66
C VAL A 249 -27.20 10.53 8.65
N LEU A 250 -27.08 9.43 9.39
CA LEU A 250 -28.05 9.05 10.42
C LEU A 250 -28.08 10.04 11.59
N LYS A 251 -26.94 10.63 11.98
CA LYS A 251 -26.89 11.72 12.98
C LYS A 251 -27.44 13.03 12.42
N MET A 252 -27.17 13.36 11.16
CA MET A 252 -27.71 14.55 10.49
C MET A 252 -29.23 14.56 10.50
N ARG A 253 -29.87 13.39 10.36
CA ARG A 253 -31.34 13.27 10.50
C ARG A 253 -31.88 13.69 11.87
N LEU A 254 -31.06 13.65 12.92
CA LEU A 254 -31.43 14.15 14.24
C LEU A 254 -31.27 15.67 14.34
N ALA A 255 -30.36 16.25 13.55
CA ALA A 255 -30.06 17.68 13.52
C ALA A 255 -30.95 18.47 12.52
N THR A 256 -31.33 17.84 11.40
CA THR A 256 -32.06 18.46 10.29
C THR A 256 -33.10 17.47 9.72
N ARG A 257 -34.28 17.97 9.36
CA ARG A 257 -35.40 17.13 8.87
C ARG A 257 -35.24 16.79 7.39
N GLU A 258 -34.40 17.53 6.70
CA GLU A 258 -34.16 17.52 5.27
C GLU A 258 -33.50 16.20 4.84
N PHE A 259 -32.74 15.57 5.73
CA PHE A 259 -32.12 14.26 5.50
C PHE A 259 -33.04 13.07 5.80
N TRP A 260 -34.25 13.29 6.36
CA TRP A 260 -35.17 12.18 6.67
C TRP A 260 -35.58 11.34 5.46
N PRO A 261 -35.89 11.91 4.29
CA PRO A 261 -36.29 11.15 3.12
C PRO A 261 -35.23 10.13 2.67
N LEU A 262 -33.94 10.44 2.86
CA LEU A 262 -32.82 9.56 2.46
C LEU A 262 -32.87 8.18 3.11
N LEU A 263 -33.46 8.06 4.30
CA LEU A 263 -33.63 6.77 4.97
C LEU A 263 -34.42 5.77 4.10
N HIS A 264 -35.27 6.29 3.22
CA HIS A 264 -36.18 5.55 2.36
C HIS A 264 -35.80 5.62 0.88
N ASP A 265 -34.66 6.20 0.57
CA ASP A 265 -34.21 6.40 -0.80
C ASP A 265 -33.27 5.25 -1.20
N GLU A 266 -33.70 4.42 -2.15
CA GLU A 266 -32.89 3.30 -2.63
C GLU A 266 -31.62 3.78 -3.35
N ALA A 267 -31.65 4.95 -4.01
CA ALA A 267 -30.47 5.51 -4.65
C ALA A 267 -29.42 5.91 -3.60
N PHE A 268 -29.85 6.45 -2.46
CA PHE A 268 -28.97 6.71 -1.31
C PHE A 268 -28.30 5.43 -0.82
N TRP A 269 -29.07 4.38 -0.55
CA TRP A 269 -28.50 3.13 -0.05
C TRP A 269 -27.59 2.45 -1.07
N LYS A 270 -27.95 2.51 -2.37
CA LYS A 270 -27.09 2.04 -3.47
C LYS A 270 -25.73 2.73 -3.49
N THR A 271 -25.66 4.02 -3.17
CA THR A 271 -24.37 4.76 -3.14
C THR A 271 -23.36 4.16 -2.15
N ARG A 272 -23.80 3.39 -1.14
CA ARG A 272 -22.92 2.77 -0.14
C ARG A 272 -22.08 1.62 -0.67
N PHE A 273 -22.47 1.07 -1.81
CA PHE A 273 -21.80 -0.07 -2.40
C PHE A 273 -20.85 0.35 -3.51
N GLY A 274 -20.97 1.54 -4.10
CA GLY A 274 -20.11 1.95 -5.22
C GLY A 274 -18.61 2.06 -4.90
N PRO A 275 -17.76 2.27 -5.93
CA PRO A 275 -16.32 2.45 -5.76
C PRO A 275 -15.98 3.56 -4.75
N GLY A 276 -15.13 3.27 -3.77
CA GLY A 276 -14.72 4.21 -2.73
C GLY A 276 -15.74 4.43 -1.60
N SER A 277 -16.86 3.71 -1.61
CA SER A 277 -17.89 3.77 -0.57
C SER A 277 -17.67 2.75 0.55
N GLU A 278 -18.43 2.86 1.64
CA GLU A 278 -18.32 2.03 2.86
C GLU A 278 -18.43 0.51 2.64
N ARG A 279 -19.01 0.08 1.52
CA ARG A 279 -19.21 -1.32 1.13
C ARG A 279 -18.68 -1.61 -0.27
N ALA A 280 -17.70 -0.84 -0.75
CA ALA A 280 -17.04 -1.09 -2.04
C ALA A 280 -16.45 -2.52 -2.12
N TRP A 281 -16.08 -3.11 -0.98
CA TRP A 281 -15.64 -4.50 -0.91
C TRP A 281 -16.66 -5.53 -1.39
N LEU A 282 -17.96 -5.19 -1.46
CA LEU A 282 -19.02 -6.00 -2.06
C LEU A 282 -19.14 -5.72 -3.56
N PHE A 283 -18.02 -5.85 -4.26
CA PHE A 283 -17.92 -5.50 -5.68
C PHE A 283 -18.83 -6.32 -6.59
N SER A 284 -19.24 -7.54 -6.22
CA SER A 284 -20.19 -8.32 -7.01
C SER A 284 -21.54 -7.63 -7.21
N VAL A 285 -21.93 -6.71 -6.32
CA VAL A 285 -23.28 -6.14 -6.29
C VAL A 285 -23.44 -4.93 -7.22
N TYR A 286 -22.33 -4.32 -7.64
CA TYR A 286 -22.33 -3.12 -8.48
C TYR A 286 -21.40 -3.23 -9.69
N HIS A 287 -20.83 -4.41 -9.93
CA HIS A 287 -19.93 -4.66 -11.05
C HIS A 287 -20.68 -4.59 -12.38
N ASP A 288 -20.14 -3.80 -13.32
CA ASP A 288 -20.59 -3.78 -14.72
C ASP A 288 -19.76 -4.78 -15.54
N SER A 289 -20.30 -5.30 -16.63
CA SER A 289 -19.73 -6.34 -17.51
C SER A 289 -18.28 -6.11 -17.98
N GLU A 290 -17.74 -4.89 -17.83
CA GLU A 290 -16.41 -4.48 -18.27
C GLU A 290 -15.23 -5.19 -17.56
N HIS A 291 -15.40 -5.78 -16.36
CA HIS A 291 -14.32 -6.57 -15.73
C HIS A 291 -14.47 -8.09 -15.81
N SER A 292 -15.30 -8.60 -16.74
CA SER A 292 -15.36 -10.05 -17.02
C SER A 292 -13.97 -10.67 -17.25
N TRP A 293 -13.01 -9.90 -17.80
CA TRP A 293 -11.64 -10.35 -18.03
C TRP A 293 -10.87 -10.75 -16.77
N LEU A 294 -11.21 -10.19 -15.61
CA LEU A 294 -10.58 -10.55 -14.32
C LEU A 294 -10.90 -11.97 -13.90
N PHE A 295 -11.98 -12.53 -14.45
CA PHE A 295 -12.48 -13.85 -14.09
C PHE A 295 -12.04 -14.97 -15.04
N ASN A 296 -11.30 -14.65 -16.10
CA ASN A 296 -10.80 -15.64 -17.07
C ASN A 296 -9.77 -16.63 -16.49
N SER A 297 -9.27 -16.35 -15.29
CA SER A 297 -8.37 -17.23 -14.53
C SER A 297 -9.09 -18.13 -13.53
N PHE A 298 -10.40 -17.99 -13.41
CA PHE A 298 -11.20 -18.98 -12.70
C PHE A 298 -11.54 -20.14 -13.64
N SER A 299 -11.81 -21.30 -13.05
CA SER A 299 -12.34 -22.43 -13.82
C SER A 299 -13.71 -22.07 -14.41
N GLU A 300 -14.09 -22.68 -15.53
CA GLU A 300 -15.40 -22.45 -16.17
C GLU A 300 -16.60 -22.48 -15.17
N PRO A 301 -16.68 -23.43 -14.21
CA PRO A 301 -17.77 -23.44 -13.22
C PRO A 301 -17.76 -22.26 -12.24
N GLU A 302 -16.58 -21.71 -11.94
CA GLU A 302 -16.42 -20.53 -11.08
C GLU A 302 -16.76 -19.26 -11.88
N HIS A 303 -16.23 -19.12 -13.09
CA HIS A 303 -16.48 -17.99 -13.98
C HIS A 303 -17.98 -17.82 -14.28
N GLN A 304 -18.67 -18.93 -14.60
CA GLN A 304 -20.11 -18.90 -14.87
C GLN A 304 -20.93 -18.42 -13.66
N ARG A 305 -20.60 -18.87 -12.44
CA ARG A 305 -21.25 -18.37 -11.21
C ARG A 305 -21.04 -16.88 -11.03
N TRP A 306 -19.84 -16.38 -11.32
CA TRP A 306 -19.55 -14.95 -11.24
C TRP A 306 -20.38 -14.10 -12.21
N LEU A 307 -20.57 -14.58 -13.44
CA LEU A 307 -21.45 -13.93 -14.40
C LEU A 307 -22.90 -13.91 -13.93
N GLU A 308 -23.38 -15.01 -13.36
CA GLU A 308 -24.73 -15.09 -12.76
C GLU A 308 -24.90 -14.13 -11.57
N TYR A 309 -23.87 -13.98 -10.75
CA TYR A 309 -23.88 -13.07 -9.60
C TYR A 309 -23.76 -11.60 -9.99
N GLY A 310 -22.98 -11.26 -11.01
CA GLY A 310 -22.87 -9.89 -11.52
C GLY A 310 -24.17 -9.37 -12.14
N ALA A 311 -25.07 -10.27 -12.56
CA ALA A 311 -26.40 -9.93 -13.03
C ALA A 311 -27.42 -9.69 -11.89
N TRP A 312 -27.08 -10.06 -10.65
CA TRP A 312 -27.97 -9.85 -9.50
C TRP A 312 -27.96 -8.39 -9.04
N GLN A 313 -29.15 -7.84 -8.80
CA GLN A 313 -29.33 -6.53 -8.19
C GLN A 313 -30.24 -6.67 -6.97
N PRO A 314 -29.86 -6.11 -5.81
CA PRO A 314 -30.72 -6.11 -4.64
C PRO A 314 -31.94 -5.21 -4.88
N GLU A 315 -33.12 -5.71 -4.51
CA GLU A 315 -34.38 -4.94 -4.59
C GLU A 315 -34.53 -3.89 -3.47
N ASP A 316 -33.73 -4.02 -2.39
CA ASP A 316 -33.72 -3.25 -1.14
C ASP A 316 -32.25 -3.14 -0.65
N TRP A 317 -31.59 -2.08 -1.10
CA TRP A 317 -30.19 -1.77 -0.77
C TRP A 317 -30.00 -1.50 0.72
N ARG A 318 -31.03 -1.01 1.41
CA ARG A 318 -30.99 -0.75 2.85
C ARG A 318 -30.92 -2.04 3.64
N SER A 319 -31.71 -3.05 3.26
CA SER A 319 -31.67 -4.37 3.85
C SER A 319 -30.29 -4.98 3.70
N LEU A 320 -29.72 -4.92 2.49
CA LEU A 320 -28.36 -5.39 2.23
C LEU A 320 -27.34 -4.68 3.14
N TRP A 321 -27.40 -3.35 3.24
CA TRP A 321 -26.48 -2.59 4.12
C TRP A 321 -26.62 -2.99 5.60
N ARG A 322 -27.84 -3.30 6.07
CA ARG A 322 -28.07 -3.79 7.44
C ARG A 322 -27.54 -5.20 7.66
N GLN A 323 -27.54 -6.04 6.64
CA GLN A 323 -27.03 -7.41 6.72
C GLN A 323 -25.51 -7.45 6.65
N THR A 324 -24.90 -6.46 6.00
CA THR A 324 -23.45 -6.32 5.83
C THR A 324 -22.83 -5.40 6.89
N ARG A 325 -23.47 -5.31 8.07
CA ARG A 325 -22.87 -4.65 9.23
C ARG A 325 -21.83 -5.57 9.88
N PRO A 326 -20.73 -5.02 10.44
CA PRO A 326 -19.66 -5.81 11.03
C PRO A 326 -20.14 -6.89 12.01
N GLU A 327 -21.18 -6.59 12.81
CA GLU A 327 -21.71 -7.52 13.81
C GLU A 327 -22.47 -8.72 13.22
N ARG A 328 -22.72 -8.72 11.91
CA ARG A 328 -23.53 -9.74 11.20
C ARG A 328 -22.75 -10.47 10.10
N LEU A 329 -21.49 -10.07 9.87
CA LEU A 329 -20.66 -10.67 8.85
C LEU A 329 -20.28 -12.10 9.25
N GLY A 330 -20.45 -13.02 8.30
CA GLY A 330 -19.85 -14.35 8.39
C GLY A 330 -18.33 -14.26 8.19
N PRO A 331 -17.60 -15.36 8.42
CA PRO A 331 -16.14 -15.38 8.31
C PRO A 331 -15.65 -15.03 6.89
N ASP A 332 -16.34 -15.50 5.83
CA ASP A 332 -15.95 -15.24 4.43
C ASP A 332 -16.07 -13.74 4.09
N LEU A 333 -17.20 -13.11 4.45
CA LEU A 333 -17.42 -11.67 4.23
C LEU A 333 -16.48 -10.80 5.06
N ASN A 334 -16.16 -11.23 6.30
CA ASN A 334 -15.14 -10.55 7.11
C ASN A 334 -13.78 -10.64 6.42
N ASN A 335 -13.42 -11.80 5.87
CA ASN A 335 -12.14 -11.95 5.18
C ASN A 335 -12.09 -11.13 3.88
N LEU A 336 -13.18 -11.08 3.12
CA LEU A 336 -13.31 -10.24 1.94
C LEU A 336 -13.09 -8.77 2.27
N GLN A 337 -13.83 -8.25 3.27
CA GLN A 337 -13.69 -6.86 3.72
C GLN A 337 -12.24 -6.57 4.15
N ARG A 338 -11.65 -7.46 4.96
CA ARG A 338 -10.26 -7.33 5.40
C ARG A 338 -9.27 -7.27 4.23
N VAL A 339 -9.36 -8.20 3.28
CA VAL A 339 -8.44 -8.24 2.13
C VAL A 339 -8.64 -7.03 1.22
N TRP A 340 -9.87 -6.54 1.07
CA TRP A 340 -10.17 -5.30 0.35
C TRP A 340 -9.51 -4.09 1.00
N GLU A 341 -9.68 -3.89 2.30
CA GLU A 341 -9.09 -2.76 3.03
C GLU A 341 -7.55 -2.79 2.96
N LEU A 342 -6.94 -3.99 3.02
CA LEU A 342 -5.52 -4.18 2.79
C LEU A 342 -5.10 -3.82 1.35
N ALA A 343 -5.91 -4.20 0.36
CA ALA A 343 -5.67 -3.84 -1.04
C ALA A 343 -5.77 -2.32 -1.26
N GLU A 344 -6.75 -1.64 -0.66
CA GLU A 344 -6.88 -0.19 -0.73
C GLU A 344 -5.66 0.53 -0.13
N ALA A 345 -5.14 0.04 1.00
CA ALA A 345 -3.92 0.58 1.59
C ALA A 345 -2.71 0.47 0.63
N ILE A 346 -2.58 -0.64 -0.10
CA ILE A 346 -1.56 -0.81 -1.15
C ILE A 346 -1.83 0.15 -2.32
N LEU A 347 -3.10 0.30 -2.73
CA LEU A 347 -3.47 1.18 -3.84
C LEU A 347 -3.22 2.66 -3.55
N LEU A 348 -3.33 3.11 -2.30
CA LEU A 348 -2.91 4.46 -1.91
C LEU A 348 -1.44 4.73 -2.29
N ILE A 349 -0.59 3.72 -2.18
CA ILE A 349 0.83 3.79 -2.54
C ILE A 349 1.02 3.72 -4.06
N LEU A 350 0.30 2.81 -4.73
CA LEU A 350 0.43 2.58 -6.17
C LEU A 350 -0.13 3.74 -7.00
N ARG A 351 -1.16 4.45 -6.51
CA ARG A 351 -1.82 5.58 -7.17
C ARG A 351 -1.07 6.90 -7.04
N MET A 352 -0.06 6.99 -6.17
CA MET A 352 0.79 8.19 -6.12
C MET A 352 1.46 8.43 -7.48
N ARG A 353 1.39 9.67 -7.96
CA ARG A 353 1.99 10.02 -9.26
C ARG A 353 3.50 10.08 -9.13
N PRO A 354 4.27 9.22 -9.82
CA PRO A 354 5.72 9.32 -9.81
C PRO A 354 6.18 10.56 -10.58
N GLY A 355 7.18 11.26 -10.03
CA GLY A 355 7.93 12.27 -10.75
C GLY A 355 8.93 11.65 -11.73
N PRO A 356 9.63 12.48 -12.51
CA PRO A 356 10.70 12.02 -13.40
C PRO A 356 11.78 11.28 -12.60
N THR A 357 12.17 10.09 -13.07
CA THR A 357 13.24 9.28 -12.47
C THR A 357 14.61 9.55 -13.10
N GLU A 358 14.64 10.28 -14.22
CA GLU A 358 15.85 10.61 -14.95
C GLU A 358 16.52 11.89 -14.43
N ASN A 359 17.84 11.86 -14.44
CA ASN A 359 18.68 12.98 -14.05
C ASN A 359 19.01 13.84 -15.28
N HIS A 360 18.17 14.83 -15.59
CA HIS A 360 18.37 15.71 -16.75
C HIS A 360 19.38 16.84 -16.53
N SER A 361 19.73 17.12 -15.28
CA SER A 361 20.79 18.09 -14.96
C SER A 361 22.12 17.34 -14.82
N PRO A 362 23.22 17.79 -15.43
CA PRO A 362 24.52 17.23 -15.09
C PRO A 362 24.76 17.46 -13.60
N LEU A 363 25.08 16.39 -12.86
CA LEU A 363 25.83 16.58 -11.63
C LEU A 363 27.09 17.34 -12.03
N PRO A 364 27.57 18.30 -11.22
CA PRO A 364 28.92 18.77 -11.43
C PRO A 364 29.84 17.54 -11.34
N GLU A 365 30.34 17.07 -12.49
CA GLU A 365 31.32 15.99 -12.59
C GLU A 365 32.47 16.37 -11.69
N LYS A 366 32.54 15.78 -10.49
CA LYS A 366 33.50 16.15 -9.46
C LYS A 366 33.51 17.67 -9.23
N ALA A 367 32.53 18.21 -8.51
CA ALA A 367 32.69 19.54 -7.91
C ALA A 367 33.86 19.50 -6.91
N ASP A 368 35.10 19.66 -7.38
CA ASP A 368 36.32 19.86 -6.58
C ASP A 368 36.27 21.18 -5.77
N VAL A 369 35.11 21.86 -5.74
CA VAL A 369 34.86 23.16 -5.11
C VAL A 369 33.46 23.16 -4.46
N GLY A 370 33.21 22.26 -3.50
CA GLY A 370 31.93 22.21 -2.76
C GLY A 370 31.79 21.02 -1.80
N TYR A 371 30.78 21.08 -0.92
CA TYR A 371 30.51 20.03 0.07
C TYR A 371 29.05 19.56 0.00
N TRP A 372 28.85 18.26 0.21
CA TRP A 372 27.55 17.62 0.34
C TRP A 372 27.24 17.31 1.79
N LEU A 373 26.12 17.83 2.31
CA LEU A 373 25.56 17.39 3.58
C LEU A 373 24.54 16.29 3.32
N ARG A 374 24.58 15.20 4.09
CA ARG A 374 23.70 14.03 3.89
C ARG A 374 22.91 13.67 5.14
N TYR A 375 21.67 13.25 4.94
CA TYR A 375 20.84 12.59 5.93
C TYR A 375 20.08 11.42 5.32
N HIS A 376 19.89 10.36 6.08
CA HIS A 376 19.15 9.18 5.64
C HIS A 376 18.47 8.50 6.83
N GLY A 377 17.44 7.69 6.53
CA GLY A 377 16.92 6.68 7.46
C GLY A 377 17.97 5.58 7.73
N GLU A 378 17.62 4.49 8.40
CA GLU A 378 18.54 3.37 8.59
C GLU A 378 18.75 2.61 7.26
N ILE A 379 19.64 3.07 6.38
CA ILE A 379 19.92 2.44 5.09
C ILE A 379 20.89 1.27 5.27
N GLN A 380 20.52 0.08 4.82
CA GLN A 380 21.42 -1.08 4.80
C GLN A 380 22.33 -1.06 3.56
N GLU A 381 23.58 -0.61 3.70
CA GLU A 381 24.54 -0.44 2.58
C GLU A 381 24.90 -1.74 1.85
N LEU A 382 24.83 -2.90 2.52
CA LEU A 382 25.11 -4.21 1.91
C LEU A 382 24.09 -4.58 0.81
N VAL A 383 22.85 -4.09 0.92
CA VAL A 383 21.76 -4.39 -0.02
C VAL A 383 21.92 -3.66 -1.36
N ALA A 384 22.53 -2.47 -1.35
CA ALA A 384 22.74 -1.66 -2.57
C ALA A 384 23.73 -2.32 -3.53
N ARG A 385 24.78 -2.99 -3.02
CA ARG A 385 25.74 -3.77 -3.83
C ARG A 385 25.11 -5.08 -4.33
N ALA A 386 24.32 -5.75 -3.49
CA ALA A 386 23.67 -7.01 -3.83
C ALA A 386 22.67 -6.89 -4.99
N ILE A 387 21.99 -5.74 -5.16
CA ILE A 387 21.16 -5.45 -6.35
C ILE A 387 22.00 -5.47 -7.63
N GLN A 388 23.19 -4.86 -7.59
CA GLN A 388 24.06 -4.74 -8.75
C GLN A 388 24.71 -6.08 -9.12
N THR A 389 24.89 -6.98 -8.14
CA THR A 389 25.50 -8.31 -8.35
C THR A 389 24.48 -9.44 -8.52
N GLY A 390 23.19 -9.19 -8.29
CA GLY A 390 22.15 -10.21 -8.37
C GLY A 390 22.07 -11.12 -7.14
N ASP A 391 22.82 -10.84 -6.08
CA ASP A 391 22.82 -11.63 -4.86
C ASP A 391 21.56 -11.38 -4.02
N ALA A 392 20.90 -12.45 -3.61
CA ALA A 392 19.83 -12.37 -2.64
C ALA A 392 20.40 -12.08 -1.25
N TYR A 393 19.93 -11.00 -0.63
CA TYR A 393 20.05 -10.85 0.80
C TYR A 393 18.70 -10.57 1.43
N ARG A 394 18.50 -11.20 2.59
CA ARG A 394 17.36 -10.99 3.49
C ARG A 394 17.37 -9.53 3.94
N PHE A 395 16.55 -8.70 3.32
CA PHE A 395 16.30 -7.33 3.78
C PHE A 395 15.33 -7.40 4.96
N THR A 396 15.86 -7.39 6.18
CA THR A 396 15.10 -7.67 7.41
C THR A 396 14.79 -6.42 8.24
N ARG A 397 15.47 -5.30 7.98
CA ARG A 397 15.31 -4.05 8.73
C ARG A 397 15.74 -2.85 7.91
N GLY A 398 15.20 -1.68 8.22
CA GLY A 398 15.70 -0.40 7.73
C GLY A 398 15.01 0.07 6.44
N CYS A 399 15.74 0.87 5.67
CA CYS A 399 15.34 1.41 4.38
C CYS A 399 16.24 0.89 3.26
N ARG A 400 15.71 0.89 2.03
CA ARG A 400 16.45 0.51 0.82
C ARG A 400 16.39 1.62 -0.23
N GLU A 401 17.52 2.21 -0.58
CA GLU A 401 17.60 3.17 -1.70
C GLU A 401 17.57 2.38 -3.01
N LEU A 402 16.51 2.55 -3.80
CA LEU A 402 16.37 1.95 -5.13
C LEU A 402 16.93 2.86 -6.22
N TYR A 403 16.72 4.17 -6.11
CA TYR A 403 17.24 5.16 -7.04
C TYR A 403 17.39 6.52 -6.35
N CYS A 404 18.13 7.43 -7.00
CA CYS A 404 18.28 8.81 -6.55
C CYS A 404 18.08 9.79 -7.70
N ILE A 405 17.49 10.94 -7.38
CA ILE A 405 17.31 12.06 -8.30
C ILE A 405 18.04 13.26 -7.75
N HIS A 406 18.69 14.03 -8.62
CA HIS A 406 19.22 15.34 -8.27
C HIS A 406 18.63 16.44 -9.13
N SER A 407 18.65 17.66 -8.59
CA SER A 407 18.16 18.83 -9.30
C SER A 407 18.87 20.10 -8.84
N GLU A 408 19.01 21.05 -9.76
CA GLU A 408 19.42 22.41 -9.41
C GLU A 408 18.29 23.14 -8.68
N VAL A 409 18.64 23.73 -7.54
CA VAL A 409 17.74 24.60 -6.79
C VAL A 409 17.78 25.99 -7.41
N SER A 410 16.73 26.39 -8.13
CA SER A 410 16.66 27.70 -8.79
C SER A 410 16.82 28.88 -7.82
N LYS A 411 17.43 29.99 -8.28
CA LYS A 411 17.47 31.28 -7.53
C LYS A 411 16.08 31.86 -7.33
N SER A 412 15.16 31.58 -8.25
CA SER A 412 13.77 32.04 -8.22
C SER A 412 12.84 31.07 -7.50
N MET A 413 13.34 29.96 -6.92
CA MET A 413 12.52 29.03 -6.14
C MET A 413 11.79 29.78 -5.02
N CYS A 414 10.47 29.67 -4.98
CA CYS A 414 9.65 30.41 -4.03
C CYS A 414 8.80 29.56 -3.08
N ARG A 415 8.55 28.30 -3.43
CA ARG A 415 7.70 27.41 -2.66
C ARG A 415 8.25 25.99 -2.68
N LEU A 416 8.10 25.31 -1.53
CA LEU A 416 8.31 23.88 -1.37
C LEU A 416 6.99 23.25 -0.94
N THR A 417 6.56 22.24 -1.67
CA THR A 417 5.41 21.40 -1.34
C THR A 417 5.92 20.01 -0.99
N PHE A 418 5.44 19.44 0.10
CA PHE A 418 5.82 18.13 0.58
C PHE A 418 4.62 17.18 0.45
N TYR A 419 4.88 15.99 -0.04
CA TYR A 419 3.89 14.94 -0.19
C TYR A 419 4.22 13.81 0.76
N PHE A 420 3.18 13.22 1.34
CA PHE A 420 3.32 12.19 2.33
C PHE A 420 2.55 10.94 1.95
N VAL A 421 2.95 9.84 2.58
CA VAL A 421 2.25 8.56 2.52
C VAL A 421 2.09 8.05 3.95
N ASP A 422 0.85 7.77 4.31
CA ASP A 422 0.51 7.18 5.59
C ASP A 422 0.60 5.67 5.46
N MET A 423 1.37 5.05 6.35
CA MET A 423 1.58 3.61 6.38
C MET A 423 1.80 3.17 7.81
N ALA A 424 1.03 2.17 8.25
CA ALA A 424 1.24 1.53 9.55
C ALA A 424 1.15 2.51 10.74
N GLY A 425 0.24 3.47 10.67
CA GLY A 425 0.06 4.48 11.72
C GLY A 425 1.21 5.50 11.79
N SER A 426 2.13 5.51 10.82
CA SER A 426 3.16 6.55 10.69
C SER A 426 3.07 7.23 9.34
N ARG A 427 3.48 8.50 9.31
CA ARG A 427 3.54 9.31 8.11
C ARG A 427 4.97 9.41 7.59
N TYR A 428 5.16 9.12 6.31
CA TYR A 428 6.47 9.19 5.66
C TYR A 428 6.49 10.20 4.54
N LEU A 429 7.61 10.91 4.40
CA LEU A 429 7.83 11.84 3.31
C LEU A 429 7.97 11.07 1.99
N ALA A 430 7.00 11.25 1.09
CA ALA A 430 6.91 10.55 -0.19
C ALA A 430 7.57 11.32 -1.35
N GLY A 431 7.43 12.65 -1.34
CA GLY A 431 7.94 13.49 -2.41
C GLY A 431 8.08 14.95 -2.02
N LEU A 432 8.77 15.70 -2.86
CA LEU A 432 9.04 17.11 -2.70
C LEU A 432 8.92 17.81 -4.05
N LYS A 433 8.15 18.89 -4.11
CA LYS A 433 8.02 19.73 -5.30
C LYS A 433 8.51 21.14 -5.04
N MET A 434 9.40 21.59 -5.91
CA MET A 434 9.91 22.95 -5.93
C MET A 434 9.15 23.76 -6.98
N THR A 435 8.55 24.87 -6.58
CA THR A 435 7.95 25.83 -7.51
C THR A 435 8.78 27.12 -7.52
N ASP A 436 9.02 27.66 -8.70
CA ASP A 436 9.66 28.96 -8.86
C ASP A 436 8.67 30.11 -9.11
N ARG A 437 9.18 31.35 -9.10
CA ARG A 437 8.35 32.55 -9.34
C ARG A 437 7.72 32.62 -10.73
N SER A 438 8.24 31.90 -11.71
CA SER A 438 7.59 31.79 -13.03
C SER A 438 6.49 30.72 -13.06
N GLY A 439 6.32 29.96 -11.98
CA GLY A 439 5.37 28.85 -11.90
C GLY A 439 5.93 27.52 -12.39
N ALA A 440 7.21 27.45 -12.77
CA ALA A 440 7.82 26.20 -13.18
C ALA A 440 7.99 25.27 -11.97
N GLU A 441 7.56 24.03 -12.14
CA GLU A 441 7.54 23.03 -11.08
C GLU A 441 8.57 21.93 -11.34
N ARG A 442 9.23 21.46 -10.28
CA ARG A 442 10.12 20.30 -10.31
C ARG A 442 9.73 19.36 -9.17
N LEU A 443 9.10 18.24 -9.50
CA LEU A 443 8.74 17.18 -8.57
C LEU A 443 9.90 16.19 -8.43
N MET A 444 10.23 15.80 -7.20
CA MET A 444 11.15 14.71 -6.88
C MET A 444 10.41 13.69 -6.01
N GLY A 445 10.41 12.43 -6.44
CA GLY A 445 9.70 11.36 -5.74
C GLY A 445 8.25 11.23 -6.16
N TYR A 446 7.36 11.10 -5.19
CA TYR A 446 5.97 10.71 -5.43
C TYR A 446 5.01 11.79 -4.95
N GLU A 447 4.03 12.12 -5.79
CA GLU A 447 2.94 13.05 -5.45
C GLU A 447 1.72 12.25 -4.98
N SER A 448 1.38 12.47 -3.71
CA SER A 448 0.16 11.96 -3.09
C SER A 448 -1.00 12.92 -3.33
N SER A 449 -2.18 12.40 -3.63
CA SER A 449 -3.41 13.19 -3.78
C SER A 449 -4.08 13.50 -2.44
N THR A 450 -3.74 12.78 -1.37
CA THR A 450 -4.47 12.84 -0.08
C THR A 450 -3.67 13.46 1.06
N ALA A 451 -2.34 13.44 0.99
CA ALA A 451 -1.48 13.96 2.06
C ALA A 451 -0.43 14.94 1.50
N VAL A 452 -0.77 16.23 1.58
CA VAL A 452 0.05 17.33 1.04
C VAL A 452 0.18 18.43 2.07
N GLU A 453 1.41 18.89 2.31
CA GLU A 453 1.68 20.00 3.21
C GLU A 453 2.56 21.06 2.51
N PHE A 454 2.35 22.32 2.88
CA PHE A 454 3.01 23.45 2.26
C PHE A 454 3.97 24.11 3.23
N CYS A 455 5.22 24.34 2.80
CA CYS A 455 6.04 25.33 3.48
C CYS A 455 5.54 26.73 3.08
N PRO A 456 5.26 27.64 4.04
CA PRO A 456 4.82 28.99 3.74
C PRO A 456 5.74 29.69 2.74
N TYR A 457 5.16 30.59 1.92
CA TYR A 457 5.88 31.33 0.87
C TYR A 457 7.15 31.98 1.39
N ASN A 458 8.24 31.82 0.64
CA ASN A 458 9.44 32.59 0.92
C ASN A 458 9.24 34.04 0.44
N LEU A 459 9.28 35.02 1.35
CA LEU A 459 9.27 36.44 0.98
C LEU A 459 10.67 36.85 0.47
N GLY A 460 11.14 36.23 -0.62
CA GLY A 460 12.48 36.46 -1.18
C GLY A 460 13.64 35.84 -0.39
N ARG A 461 13.34 34.96 0.58
CA ARG A 461 14.38 34.33 1.44
C ARG A 461 15.15 33.25 0.68
N THR A 462 16.45 33.16 0.94
CA THR A 462 17.31 32.17 0.29
C THR A 462 17.20 30.82 1.00
N PHE A 463 16.99 29.75 0.23
CA PHE A 463 16.98 28.38 0.75
C PHE A 463 18.38 27.93 1.19
N ARG A 464 18.47 27.37 2.39
CA ARG A 464 19.70 26.98 3.08
C ARG A 464 19.79 25.48 3.37
N GLY A 465 18.70 24.72 3.27
CA GLY A 465 18.67 23.28 3.52
C GLY A 465 17.55 22.87 4.47
N PHE A 466 17.75 21.77 5.20
CA PHE A 466 16.73 21.18 6.07
C PHE A 466 17.26 20.81 7.46
N THR A 467 16.35 20.64 8.40
CA THR A 467 16.49 19.65 9.48
C THR A 467 15.52 18.54 9.17
N ALA A 468 15.95 17.28 9.16
CA ALA A 468 15.10 16.14 8.86
C ALA A 468 15.09 15.18 10.05
N GLY A 469 13.92 14.62 10.35
CA GLY A 469 13.72 13.58 11.35
C GLY A 469 13.39 12.26 10.66
N SER A 470 13.92 11.16 11.19
CA SER A 470 13.63 9.82 10.65
C SER A 470 13.41 8.79 11.76
N ASN A 471 12.74 7.71 11.39
CA ASN A 471 12.67 6.48 12.17
C ASN A 471 13.37 5.33 11.38
N LEU A 472 13.18 4.09 11.82
CA LEU A 472 13.76 2.90 11.19
C LEU A 472 13.30 2.69 9.74
N ARG A 473 12.16 3.26 9.36
CA ARG A 473 11.49 3.01 8.08
C ARG A 473 11.56 4.18 7.11
N GLY A 474 11.95 5.38 7.53
CA GLY A 474 12.11 6.50 6.60
C GLY A 474 12.15 7.86 7.25
N ILE A 475 12.13 8.90 6.41
CA ILE A 475 12.03 10.29 6.85
C ILE A 475 10.54 10.59 7.13
N VAL A 476 10.25 11.08 8.34
CA VAL A 476 8.87 11.31 8.82
C VAL A 476 8.49 12.78 8.88
N GLY A 477 9.49 13.66 8.94
CA GLY A 477 9.26 15.10 8.98
C GLY A 477 10.51 15.91 8.64
N VAL A 478 10.27 17.16 8.27
CA VAL A 478 11.32 18.13 7.93
C VAL A 478 11.01 19.53 8.43
N ARG A 479 12.05 20.31 8.74
CA ARG A 479 12.01 21.76 8.87
C ARG A 479 12.85 22.37 7.77
N VAL A 480 12.30 23.37 7.09
CA VAL A 480 12.98 24.08 6.01
C VAL A 480 13.76 25.25 6.58
N HIS A 481 15.05 25.31 6.25
CA HIS A 481 15.93 26.40 6.64
C HIS A 481 16.01 27.42 5.51
N TRP A 482 15.60 28.64 5.83
CA TRP A 482 15.78 29.83 5.01
C TRP A 482 16.82 30.75 5.65
N SER A 483 17.27 31.76 4.91
CA SER A 483 18.32 32.69 5.38
C SER A 483 18.05 33.38 6.72
N THR A 484 16.78 33.64 7.05
CA THR A 484 16.38 34.37 8.26
C THR A 484 15.24 33.70 9.04
N HIS A 485 14.88 32.48 8.65
CA HIS A 485 13.72 31.79 9.20
C HIS A 485 13.87 30.28 9.07
N VAL A 486 13.36 29.55 10.06
CA VAL A 486 13.22 28.10 10.02
C VAL A 486 11.73 27.81 10.13
N SER A 487 11.19 27.03 9.21
CA SER A 487 9.77 26.65 9.26
C SER A 487 9.45 25.87 10.53
N GLU A 488 8.17 25.71 10.84
CA GLU A 488 7.71 24.65 11.73
C GLU A 488 8.01 23.27 11.13
N TRP A 489 7.80 22.21 11.91
CA TRP A 489 7.85 20.85 11.39
C TRP A 489 6.74 20.65 10.37
N ILE A 490 7.11 20.09 9.23
CA ILE A 490 6.22 19.62 8.17
C ILE A 490 6.29 18.10 8.22
N GLY A 491 5.15 17.43 8.37
CA GLY A 491 5.07 16.03 8.81
C GLY A 491 5.24 15.85 10.32
N GLU A 492 5.75 14.69 10.75
CA GLU A 492 5.87 14.35 12.17
C GLU A 492 7.03 15.08 12.86
N ALA A 493 6.76 15.70 14.01
CA ALA A 493 7.80 16.30 14.84
C ALA A 493 8.65 15.21 15.49
N VAL A 494 9.97 15.32 15.36
CA VAL A 494 10.92 14.38 15.98
C VAL A 494 11.72 15.10 17.06
N GLU A 495 11.57 14.65 18.30
CA GLU A 495 12.34 15.13 19.45
C GLU A 495 13.61 14.28 19.67
N GLY A 496 14.67 14.88 20.22
CA GLY A 496 15.92 14.18 20.55
C GLY A 496 16.89 13.96 19.36
N GLY A 497 17.88 13.07 19.55
CA GLY A 497 19.01 12.84 18.63
C GLY A 497 18.66 12.21 17.26
N ARG A 498 17.38 11.97 16.97
CA ARG A 498 16.87 11.40 15.70
C ARG A 498 16.55 12.44 14.63
N ALA A 499 16.86 13.71 14.88
CA ALA A 499 16.83 14.77 13.89
C ALA A 499 18.24 15.23 13.53
N ARG A 500 18.53 15.39 12.24
CA ARG A 500 19.81 15.99 11.79
C ARG A 500 19.62 17.18 10.88
N LYS A 501 20.56 18.10 11.04
CA LYS A 501 20.67 19.34 10.29
C LYS A 501 21.49 19.12 9.02
N ILE A 502 20.87 19.29 7.86
CA ILE A 502 21.48 19.32 6.53
C ILE A 502 21.26 20.69 5.90
N TRP A 503 21.88 21.70 6.50
CA TRP A 503 21.77 23.10 6.09
C TRP A 503 23.13 23.78 6.09
N VAL A 504 23.22 24.86 5.35
CA VAL A 504 24.46 25.58 5.10
C VAL A 504 24.24 27.08 5.31
N SER A 505 25.30 27.82 5.65
CA SER A 505 25.23 29.29 5.75
C SER A 505 25.05 29.95 4.38
N ARG A 506 25.36 29.24 3.30
CA ARG A 506 25.33 29.68 1.90
C ARG A 506 24.11 29.16 1.13
N ARG A 507 23.91 29.63 -0.11
CA ARG A 507 22.76 29.20 -0.91
C ARG A 507 23.01 27.76 -1.35
N VAL A 508 22.05 26.88 -1.11
CA VAL A 508 22.07 25.52 -1.69
C VAL A 508 21.93 25.64 -3.21
N ARG A 509 22.80 24.95 -3.95
CA ARG A 509 22.81 24.95 -5.41
C ARG A 509 22.17 23.70 -5.99
N TYR A 510 22.46 22.54 -5.40
CA TYR A 510 21.87 21.27 -5.83
C TYR A 510 21.27 20.54 -4.63
N MET A 511 20.25 19.75 -4.92
CA MET A 511 19.67 18.81 -3.98
C MET A 511 19.68 17.43 -4.63
N GLU A 512 20.02 16.41 -3.86
CA GLU A 512 19.91 14.99 -4.24
C GLU A 512 18.99 14.33 -3.24
N VAL A 513 18.05 13.53 -3.72
CA VAL A 513 17.07 12.81 -2.92
C VAL A 513 17.12 11.35 -3.34
N GLY A 514 17.27 10.46 -2.34
CA GLY A 514 17.24 9.01 -2.54
C GLY A 514 15.86 8.46 -2.15
N PHE A 515 15.35 7.60 -3.00
CA PHE A 515 14.02 7.03 -2.90
C PHE A 515 14.09 5.52 -2.78
N ASP A 516 13.15 4.98 -2.05
CA ASP A 516 12.73 3.61 -2.27
C ASP A 516 11.54 3.59 -3.25
N GLY A 517 10.83 2.48 -3.28
CA GLY A 517 9.68 2.23 -4.11
C GLY A 517 8.48 3.10 -3.78
N PHE A 518 8.47 3.99 -2.80
CA PHE A 518 7.35 4.94 -2.59
C PHE A 518 7.63 6.11 -1.63
N LYS A 519 8.80 6.19 -1.01
CA LYS A 519 9.15 7.26 -0.07
C LYS A 519 10.61 7.71 -0.16
N ILE A 520 10.86 8.89 0.39
CA ILE A 520 12.18 9.47 0.55
C ILE A 520 12.88 8.78 1.72
N VAL A 521 14.02 8.18 1.43
CA VAL A 521 14.86 7.50 2.43
C VAL A 521 16.19 8.23 2.68
N LYS A 522 16.52 9.21 1.82
CA LYS A 522 17.75 9.98 1.87
C LYS A 522 17.58 11.37 1.28
N MET A 523 18.24 12.35 1.87
CA MET A 523 18.31 13.72 1.36
C MET A 523 19.74 14.25 1.47
N ARG A 524 20.16 15.01 0.46
CA ARG A 524 21.44 15.71 0.44
C ARG A 524 21.30 17.09 -0.17
N VAL A 525 22.09 18.02 0.34
CA VAL A 525 22.21 19.36 -0.22
C VAL A 525 23.67 19.66 -0.54
N HIS A 526 23.89 20.30 -1.67
CA HIS A 526 25.20 20.77 -2.12
C HIS A 526 25.26 22.29 -2.07
N TYR A 527 26.40 22.79 -1.60
CA TYR A 527 26.75 24.20 -1.71
C TYR A 527 28.17 24.38 -2.25
N PRO A 528 28.39 25.38 -3.12
CA PRO A 528 29.73 25.71 -3.58
C PRO A 528 30.55 26.32 -2.43
N GLY A 529 31.69 25.71 -2.12
CA GLY A 529 32.65 26.12 -1.10
C GLY A 529 34.02 26.29 -1.71
N THR A 530 34.71 27.40 -1.42
CA THR A 530 35.98 27.76 -2.09
C THR A 530 37.25 27.44 -1.30
N THR A 531 37.23 26.86 -0.09
CA THR A 531 38.49 26.49 0.60
C THR A 531 38.34 25.35 1.64
N VAL A 532 39.47 24.69 1.91
CA VAL A 532 39.78 23.70 2.98
C VAL A 532 39.45 24.21 4.40
N ILE A 533 39.25 25.51 4.58
CA ILE A 533 38.98 26.16 5.88
C ILE A 533 37.57 25.81 6.41
N ASP A 534 36.61 25.52 5.53
CA ASP A 534 35.26 25.11 5.95
C ASP A 534 35.21 23.65 6.41
N SER A 535 36.04 22.75 5.85
CA SER A 535 36.08 21.35 6.27
C SER A 535 36.68 21.17 7.66
N GLU A 536 37.72 21.95 8.01
CA GLU A 536 38.30 21.91 9.36
C GLU A 536 37.35 22.48 10.41
N LYS A 537 36.65 23.59 10.12
CA LYS A 537 35.66 24.16 11.03
C LYS A 537 34.42 23.28 11.23
N GLU A 538 33.96 22.61 10.18
CA GLU A 538 32.85 21.66 10.28
C GLU A 538 33.27 20.33 10.92
N ALA A 539 34.51 19.86 10.69
CA ALA A 539 35.09 18.73 11.42
C ALA A 539 35.29 19.05 12.91
N GLU A 540 35.71 20.27 13.26
CA GLU A 540 35.78 20.76 14.64
C GLU A 540 34.41 20.81 15.30
N LYS A 541 33.39 21.32 14.61
CA LYS A 541 32.00 21.30 15.10
C LYS A 541 31.50 19.87 15.29
N TYR A 542 31.80 18.97 14.36
CA TYR A 542 31.42 17.57 14.45
C TYR A 542 32.14 16.85 15.61
N ALA A 543 33.43 17.15 15.83
CA ALA A 543 34.20 16.63 16.96
C ALA A 543 33.69 17.16 18.30
N ARG A 544 33.40 18.46 18.42
CA ARG A 544 32.77 19.07 19.61
C ARG A 544 31.37 18.52 19.88
N TRP A 545 30.63 18.16 18.82
CA TRP A 545 29.35 17.47 18.94
C TRP A 545 29.54 16.04 19.45
N LYS A 546 30.47 15.27 18.89
CA LYS A 546 30.76 13.89 19.32
C LYS A 546 31.20 13.83 20.79
N ALA A 547 31.96 14.81 21.26
CA ALA A 547 32.37 14.94 22.65
C ALA A 547 31.24 15.35 23.62
N ARG A 548 30.07 15.76 23.13
CA ARG A 548 28.91 16.17 23.96
C ARG A 548 27.85 15.08 24.15
N PHE A 549 27.96 13.96 23.44
CA PHE A 549 26.93 12.92 23.39
C PHE A 549 27.48 11.49 23.54
N VAL A 550 28.75 11.33 23.90
CA VAL A 550 29.42 10.02 24.12
C VAL A 550 29.90 9.85 25.57
N ASP A 551 29.53 10.78 26.47
CA ASP A 551 29.60 10.56 27.92
C ASP A 551 28.19 10.42 28.50
#